data_AF-A0A9E6JI20-F1
#
_entry.id   AF-A0A9E6JI20-F1
#
_cell.length_a   1.000
_cell.length_b   1.000
_cell.length_c   1.000
_cell.angle_alpha   90.00
_cell.angle_beta   90.00
_cell.angle_gamma   90.00
#
_symmetry.space_group_name_H-M   'P 1'
#
loop_
_entity.id
_entity.type
_entity.pdbx_description
1 polymer ?
#
loop_
_entity_poly.entity_id
_entity_poly.type
_entity_poly.pdbx_seq_one_letter_code
_entity_poly.pdbx_strand_id
1 'polypeptide(L)'
;MTFSSDTDLQNILPGIFSYGITSYAQYHATAAAELIRDIRRYWIPRQSTVLFKDFNKDKLDSNQWVRASCLRVLAYHVLPRLVLEVAPTDTTPDFKTLINTYKANYREELDNVITDGVFYNTGNGLVWIESISIAESQRLIR
;
A
#
# COMPACT_ATOMS: atom_id res chain seq x y z
N MET A 1 -9.71 7.71 6.64
CA MET A 1 -9.30 7.49 5.24
C MET A 1 -8.86 6.06 5.10
N THR A 2 -9.43 5.36 4.13
CA THR A 2 -9.15 3.97 3.78
C THR A 2 -9.02 3.92 2.27
N PHE A 3 -7.97 3.29 1.74
CA PHE A 3 -7.69 3.29 0.30
C PHE A 3 -8.30 2.12 -0.46
N SER A 4 -8.71 1.06 0.23
CA SER A 4 -9.24 -0.14 -0.41
C SER A 4 -10.41 -0.73 0.37
N SER A 5 -11.15 -1.60 -0.29
CA SER A 5 -12.32 -2.30 0.22
C SER A 5 -12.21 -3.81 0.02
N ASP A 6 -13.13 -4.56 0.62
CA ASP A 6 -13.23 -6.02 0.46
C ASP A 6 -13.44 -6.42 -1.02
N THR A 7 -14.15 -5.60 -1.80
CA THR A 7 -14.33 -5.79 -3.25
C THR A 7 -12.98 -5.72 -3.99
N ASP A 8 -12.11 -4.79 -3.60
CA ASP A 8 -10.78 -4.66 -4.21
C ASP A 8 -9.88 -5.86 -3.86
N LEU A 9 -10.07 -6.48 -2.69
CA LEU A 9 -9.37 -7.72 -2.33
C LEU A 9 -9.82 -8.89 -3.19
N GLN A 10 -11.12 -9.04 -3.44
CA GLN A 10 -11.66 -10.11 -4.29
C GLN A 10 -11.15 -10.01 -5.73
N ASN A 11 -10.90 -8.79 -6.22
CA ASN A 11 -10.32 -8.56 -7.54
C ASN A 11 -8.88 -9.10 -7.63
N ILE A 12 -8.12 -9.14 -6.54
CA ILE A 12 -6.73 -9.62 -6.51
C ILE A 12 -6.64 -11.10 -6.12
N LEU A 13 -7.42 -11.54 -5.12
CA LEU A 13 -7.47 -12.92 -4.66
C LEU A 13 -8.94 -13.38 -4.60
N PRO A 14 -9.47 -13.90 -5.73
CA PRO A 14 -10.81 -14.47 -5.75
C PRO A 14 -10.94 -15.61 -4.73
N GLY A 15 -12.05 -15.65 -3.99
CA GLY A 15 -12.31 -16.71 -3.01
C GLY A 15 -11.70 -16.50 -1.62
N ILE A 16 -11.15 -15.31 -1.32
CA ILE A 16 -10.59 -15.00 0.01
C ILE A 16 -11.59 -15.09 1.17
N PHE A 17 -12.89 -14.99 0.88
CA PHE A 17 -13.98 -15.13 1.87
C PHE A 17 -14.53 -16.56 1.97
N SER A 18 -14.07 -17.48 1.12
CA SER A 18 -14.50 -18.89 1.16
C SER A 18 -14.00 -19.65 2.41
N TYR A 19 -13.14 -19.02 3.21
CA TYR A 19 -12.57 -19.57 4.43
C TYR A 19 -13.40 -19.26 5.70
N GLY A 20 -14.68 -18.89 5.55
CA GLY A 20 -15.60 -18.67 6.69
C GLY A 20 -15.52 -17.27 7.31
N ILE A 21 -14.81 -16.34 6.67
CA ILE A 21 -14.70 -14.94 7.08
C ILE A 21 -15.61 -14.10 6.20
N THR A 22 -16.39 -13.19 6.79
CA THR A 22 -17.37 -12.37 6.05
C THR A 22 -16.84 -11.01 5.61
N SER A 23 -15.83 -10.45 6.30
CA SER A 23 -15.26 -9.14 5.97
C SER A 23 -13.87 -8.94 6.59
N TYR A 24 -13.01 -8.16 5.91
CA TYR A 24 -11.71 -7.72 6.41
C TYR A 24 -11.66 -6.21 6.68
N ALA A 25 -12.81 -5.54 6.79
CA ALA A 25 -12.94 -4.07 6.92
C ALA A 25 -11.99 -3.43 7.95
N GLN A 26 -11.80 -4.06 9.11
CA GLN A 26 -10.89 -3.56 10.16
C GLN A 26 -9.42 -3.51 9.73
N TYR A 27 -9.00 -4.42 8.85
CA TYR A 27 -7.62 -4.49 8.37
C TYR A 27 -7.33 -3.45 7.30
N HIS A 28 -8.34 -3.01 6.55
CA HIS A 28 -8.18 -1.93 5.59
C HIS A 28 -7.77 -0.61 6.27
N ALA A 29 -8.42 -0.25 7.39
CA ALA A 29 -8.05 0.95 8.14
C ALA A 29 -6.62 0.87 8.71
N THR A 30 -6.25 -0.31 9.21
CA THR A 30 -4.91 -0.56 9.76
C THR A 30 -3.84 -0.47 8.66
N ALA A 31 -4.04 -1.17 7.55
CA ALA A 31 -3.12 -1.15 6.41
C ALA A 31 -2.99 0.24 5.80
N ALA A 32 -4.08 1.01 5.71
CA ALA A 32 -4.05 2.39 5.22
C ALA A 32 -3.17 3.29 6.11
N ALA A 33 -3.28 3.18 7.43
CA ALA A 33 -2.44 3.95 8.35
C ALA A 33 -0.94 3.62 8.20
N GLU A 34 -0.63 2.35 8.02
CA GLU A 34 0.75 1.91 7.79
C GLU A 34 1.29 2.33 6.43
N LEU A 35 0.49 2.23 5.37
CA LEU A 35 0.84 2.70 4.03
C LEU A 35 1.11 4.20 4.04
N ILE A 36 0.29 5.01 4.72
CA ILE A 36 0.51 6.45 4.88
C ILE A 36 1.88 6.73 5.53
N ARG A 37 2.29 5.93 6.52
CA ARG A 37 3.60 6.06 7.15
C ARG A 37 4.72 5.75 6.17
N ASP A 38 4.55 4.72 5.34
CA ASP A 38 5.52 4.36 4.31
C ASP A 38 5.63 5.45 3.23
N ILE A 39 4.50 5.95 2.72
CA ILE A 39 4.45 7.09 1.79
C ILE A 39 5.20 8.28 2.38
N ARG A 40 4.89 8.67 3.62
CA ARG A 40 5.57 9.79 4.28
C ARG A 40 7.08 9.57 4.39
N ARG A 41 7.52 8.33 4.63
CA ARG A 41 8.94 7.99 4.77
C ARG A 41 9.69 7.99 3.44
N TYR A 42 9.07 7.48 2.38
CA TYR A 42 9.75 7.21 1.11
C TYR A 42 9.53 8.29 0.06
N TRP A 43 8.33 8.87 0.00
CA TRP A 43 7.99 9.89 -1.00
C TRP A 43 8.46 11.29 -0.58
N ILE A 44 8.23 11.71 0.66
CA ILE A 44 8.56 13.08 1.10
C ILE A 44 10.04 13.45 0.83
N PRO A 45 11.04 12.59 1.11
CA PRO A 45 12.44 12.92 0.81
C PRO A 45 12.78 12.98 -0.68
N ARG A 46 11.93 12.43 -1.56
CA ARG A 46 12.13 12.40 -3.01
C ARG A 46 11.48 13.59 -3.72
N GLN A 47 10.95 14.58 -3.01
CA GLN A 47 10.34 15.77 -3.62
C GLN A 47 10.54 16.99 -2.72
N SER A 48 10.29 18.20 -3.24
CA SER A 48 10.52 19.47 -2.52
C SER A 48 9.27 20.32 -2.28
N THR A 49 8.10 19.88 -2.77
CA THR A 49 6.83 20.62 -2.72
C THR A 49 6.12 20.49 -1.37
N VAL A 50 6.13 19.31 -0.76
CA VAL A 50 5.44 18.98 0.49
C VAL A 50 6.46 18.75 1.59
N LEU A 51 6.44 19.58 2.64
CA LEU A 51 7.29 19.38 3.80
C LEU A 51 6.74 18.27 4.71
N PHE A 52 7.64 17.54 5.38
CA PHE A 52 7.26 16.44 6.27
C PHE A 52 6.24 16.83 7.35
N LYS A 53 6.37 18.05 7.89
CA LYS A 53 5.47 18.61 8.92
C LYS A 53 4.08 18.98 8.37
N ASP A 54 3.98 19.29 7.07
CA ASP A 54 2.77 19.79 6.42
C ASP A 54 2.06 18.69 5.62
N PHE A 55 2.60 17.47 5.64
CA PHE A 55 1.99 16.32 5.01
C PHE A 55 0.64 15.99 5.66
N ASN A 56 -0.41 16.01 4.85
CA ASN A 56 -1.76 15.62 5.23
C ASN A 56 -2.20 14.44 4.37
N LYS A 57 -2.55 13.32 5.01
CA LYS A 57 -3.02 12.11 4.35
C LYS A 57 -4.27 12.35 3.50
N ASP A 58 -5.16 13.25 3.93
CA ASP A 58 -6.44 13.50 3.24
C ASP A 58 -6.26 14.30 1.95
N LYS A 59 -5.03 14.77 1.67
CA LYS A 59 -4.65 15.42 0.41
C LYS A 59 -4.08 14.44 -0.63
N LEU A 60 -3.88 13.17 -0.29
CA LEU A 60 -3.48 12.13 -1.25
C LEU A 60 -4.66 11.73 -2.13
N ASP A 61 -4.40 11.44 -3.40
CA ASP A 61 -5.40 10.74 -4.22
C ASP A 61 -5.57 9.31 -3.72
N SER A 62 -6.80 8.95 -3.33
CA SER A 62 -7.05 7.62 -2.77
C SER A 62 -6.93 6.50 -3.81
N ASN A 63 -7.25 6.80 -5.07
CA ASN A 63 -7.32 5.82 -6.14
C ASN A 63 -5.92 5.28 -6.50
N GLN A 64 -4.89 6.14 -6.46
CA GLN A 64 -3.51 5.74 -6.69
C GLN A 64 -3.01 4.64 -5.72
N TRP A 65 -3.57 4.58 -4.51
CA TRP A 65 -3.07 3.70 -3.44
C TRP A 65 -3.88 2.43 -3.21
N VAL A 66 -4.94 2.19 -4.00
CA VAL A 66 -5.85 1.03 -3.85
C VAL A 66 -5.06 -0.28 -3.88
N ARG A 67 -4.22 -0.47 -4.90
CA ARG A 67 -3.46 -1.71 -5.10
C ARG A 67 -2.45 -1.96 -3.97
N ALA A 68 -1.65 -0.95 -3.63
CA ALA A 68 -0.68 -1.04 -2.54
C ALA A 68 -1.38 -1.34 -1.20
N SER A 69 -2.52 -0.71 -0.94
CA SER A 69 -3.33 -0.97 0.26
C SER A 69 -3.85 -2.42 0.29
N CYS A 70 -4.42 -2.92 -0.81
CA CYS A 70 -4.85 -4.32 -0.91
C CYS A 70 -3.72 -5.31 -0.66
N LEU A 71 -2.59 -5.14 -1.34
CA LEU A 71 -1.42 -6.01 -1.18
C LEU A 71 -0.96 -6.04 0.27
N ARG A 72 -1.00 -4.89 0.96
CA ARG A 72 -0.64 -4.81 2.38
C ARG A 72 -1.64 -5.53 3.28
N VAL A 73 -2.95 -5.37 3.03
CA VAL A 73 -4.00 -6.10 3.76
C VAL A 73 -3.80 -7.62 3.60
N LEU A 74 -3.63 -8.09 2.37
CA LEU A 74 -3.44 -9.51 2.08
C LEU A 74 -2.19 -10.07 2.77
N ALA A 75 -1.04 -9.46 2.52
CA ALA A 75 0.26 -9.97 2.93
C ALA A 75 0.52 -9.93 4.44
N TYR A 76 0.06 -8.88 5.12
CA TYR A 76 0.44 -8.60 6.51
C TYR A 76 -0.67 -8.90 7.51
N HIS A 77 -1.93 -8.89 7.09
CA HIS A 77 -3.08 -8.99 8.00
C HIS A 77 -3.96 -10.21 7.74
N VAL A 78 -4.28 -10.51 6.48
CA VAL A 78 -5.24 -11.57 6.15
C VAL A 78 -4.57 -12.94 6.07
N LEU A 79 -3.60 -13.12 5.16
CA LEU A 79 -2.98 -14.42 4.92
C LEU A 79 -2.27 -15.01 6.15
N PRO A 80 -1.55 -14.22 6.99
CA PRO A 80 -0.96 -14.77 8.21
C PRO A 80 -1.99 -15.34 9.19
N ARG A 81 -3.22 -14.81 9.22
CA ARG A 81 -4.31 -15.35 10.04
C ARG A 81 -4.89 -16.63 9.44
N LEU A 82 -5.11 -16.64 8.12
CA LEU A 82 -5.54 -17.85 7.42
C LEU A 82 -4.55 -19.02 7.62
N VAL A 83 -3.24 -18.75 7.66
CA VAL A 83 -2.22 -19.76 7.98
C VAL A 83 -2.44 -20.37 9.38
N LEU A 84 -2.77 -19.55 10.37
CA LEU A 84 -3.00 -20.00 11.75
C LEU A 84 -4.35 -20.73 11.91
N GLU A 85 -5.37 -20.29 11.19
CA GLU A 85 -6.73 -20.83 11.30
C GLU A 85 -6.94 -22.12 10.47
N VAL A 86 -6.14 -22.33 9.41
CA VAL A 86 -6.36 -23.43 8.44
C VAL A 86 -5.35 -24.59 8.54
N ALA A 87 -4.20 -24.48 9.24
CA ALA A 87 -3.19 -25.57 9.27
C ALA A 87 -3.30 -26.51 10.51
N PRO A 88 -3.13 -27.85 10.39
CA PRO A 88 -2.49 -28.60 9.32
C PRO A 88 -3.40 -29.67 8.67
N THR A 89 -3.78 -29.45 7.40
CA THR A 89 -4.16 -30.54 6.50
C THR A 89 -3.23 -30.51 5.28
N ASP A 90 -2.88 -31.69 4.75
CA ASP A 90 -2.00 -31.92 3.57
C ASP A 90 -2.45 -31.22 2.27
N THR A 91 -3.54 -30.46 2.32
CA THR A 91 -4.17 -29.72 1.22
C THR A 91 -4.13 -28.20 1.41
N THR A 92 -3.43 -27.70 2.43
CA THR A 92 -3.33 -26.25 2.66
C THR A 92 -2.55 -25.60 1.50
N PRO A 93 -3.15 -24.64 0.75
CA PRO A 93 -2.42 -23.86 -0.25
C PRO A 93 -1.16 -23.26 0.38
N ASP A 94 -0.08 -23.09 -0.39
CA ASP A 94 1.16 -22.52 0.14
C ASP A 94 1.02 -21.01 0.42
N PHE A 95 0.30 -20.70 1.49
CA PHE A 95 0.06 -19.36 1.98
C PHE A 95 1.36 -18.67 2.39
N LYS A 96 2.41 -19.41 2.77
CA LYS A 96 3.72 -18.82 3.08
C LYS A 96 4.35 -18.24 1.82
N THR A 97 4.31 -18.99 0.71
CA THR A 97 4.75 -18.48 -0.60
C THR A 97 3.89 -17.30 -1.05
N LEU A 98 2.56 -17.39 -0.93
CA LEU A 98 1.66 -16.26 -1.26
C LEU A 98 1.96 -15.01 -0.43
N ILE A 99 2.19 -15.14 0.88
CA ILE A 99 2.57 -14.02 1.75
C ILE A 99 3.85 -13.37 1.23
N ASN A 100 4.88 -14.16 0.90
CA ASN A 100 6.14 -13.63 0.42
C ASN A 100 5.98 -12.93 -0.94
N THR A 101 5.21 -13.52 -1.86
CA THR A 101 4.87 -12.90 -3.15
C THR A 101 4.16 -11.57 -2.97
N TYR A 102 3.11 -11.50 -2.15
CA TYR A 102 2.39 -10.25 -1.96
C TYR A 102 3.20 -9.19 -1.20
N LYS A 103 4.11 -9.58 -0.30
CA LYS A 103 5.09 -8.66 0.32
C LYS A 103 6.05 -8.08 -0.72
N ALA A 104 6.52 -8.90 -1.66
CA ALA A 104 7.37 -8.44 -2.76
C ALA A 104 6.60 -7.47 -3.66
N ASN A 105 5.41 -7.88 -4.12
CA ASN A 105 4.55 -7.05 -4.96
C ASN A 105 4.17 -5.72 -4.29
N TYR A 106 3.94 -5.72 -2.97
CA TYR A 106 3.67 -4.49 -2.22
C TYR A 106 4.85 -3.51 -2.30
N ARG A 107 6.07 -4.01 -2.10
CA ARG A 107 7.28 -3.18 -2.15
C ARG A 107 7.54 -2.64 -3.55
N GLU A 108 7.34 -3.48 -4.56
CA GLU A 108 7.47 -3.10 -5.96
C GLU A 108 6.44 -2.03 -6.34
N GLU A 109 5.16 -2.25 -6.02
CA GLU A 109 4.10 -1.26 -6.28
C GLU A 109 4.38 0.07 -5.57
N LEU A 110 4.80 0.02 -4.30
CA LEU A 110 5.15 1.21 -3.54
C LEU A 110 6.29 1.98 -4.19
N ASP A 111 7.37 1.31 -4.61
CA ASP A 111 8.51 1.98 -5.24
C ASP A 111 8.18 2.47 -6.65
N ASN A 112 7.36 1.73 -7.42
CA ASN A 112 6.88 2.15 -8.74
C ASN A 112 6.06 3.44 -8.65
N VAL A 113 5.03 3.46 -7.79
CA VAL A 113 4.18 4.64 -7.60
C VAL A 113 5.00 5.83 -7.09
N ILE A 114 5.88 5.60 -6.11
CA ILE A 114 6.70 6.69 -5.57
C ILE A 114 7.69 7.19 -6.61
N THR A 115 8.33 6.32 -7.40
CA THR A 115 9.31 6.74 -8.41
C THR A 115 8.68 7.50 -9.56
N ASP A 116 7.48 7.10 -9.98
CA ASP A 116 6.73 7.77 -11.04
C ASP A 116 6.23 9.16 -10.58
N GLY A 117 5.63 9.23 -9.40
CA GLY A 117 5.11 10.46 -8.83
C GLY A 117 3.82 10.24 -8.08
N VAL A 118 3.47 11.18 -7.22
CA VAL A 118 2.28 11.06 -6.36
C VAL A 118 1.32 12.21 -6.63
N PHE A 119 0.05 11.88 -6.81
CA PHE A 119 -1.01 12.87 -6.87
C PHE A 119 -1.31 13.42 -5.47
N TYR A 120 -1.13 14.73 -5.30
CA TYR A 120 -1.33 15.41 -4.02
C TYR A 120 -2.01 16.77 -4.18
N ASN A 121 -2.97 17.05 -3.30
CA ASN A 121 -3.71 18.31 -3.31
C ASN A 121 -2.97 19.40 -2.51
N THR A 122 -2.36 20.35 -3.22
CA THR A 122 -1.60 21.45 -2.59
C THR A 122 -2.50 22.52 -1.95
N GLY A 123 -3.80 22.48 -2.19
CA GLY A 123 -4.80 23.47 -1.75
C GLY A 123 -5.54 24.13 -2.92
N ASN A 124 -4.97 24.06 -4.13
CA ASN A 124 -5.54 24.61 -5.36
C ASN A 124 -6.04 23.52 -6.32
N GLY A 125 -6.20 22.28 -5.82
CA GLY A 125 -6.57 21.13 -6.62
C GLY A 125 -5.51 20.01 -6.56
N LEU A 126 -5.86 18.87 -7.14
CA LEU A 126 -4.98 17.71 -7.22
C LEU A 126 -3.91 17.95 -8.28
N VAL A 127 -2.65 17.80 -7.90
CA VAL A 127 -1.50 18.02 -8.78
C VAL A 127 -0.60 16.79 -8.77
N TRP A 128 -0.01 16.46 -9.92
CA TRP A 128 1.04 15.45 -10.00
C TRP A 128 2.34 16.04 -9.45
N ILE A 129 2.91 15.39 -8.44
CA ILE A 129 4.22 15.76 -7.89
C ILE A 129 5.21 14.65 -8.27
N GLU A 130 6.08 15.00 -9.21
CA GLU A 130 7.17 14.13 -9.65
C GLU A 130 8.13 13.85 -8.49
N SER A 131 8.64 12.63 -8.46
CA SER A 131 9.72 12.27 -7.55
C SER A 131 11.07 12.47 -8.22
N ILE A 132 11.93 13.23 -7.55
CA ILE A 132 13.32 13.44 -7.91
C ILE A 132 14.08 12.13 -7.64
N SER A 133 14.81 11.67 -8.65
CA SER A 133 15.69 10.52 -8.45
C SER A 133 16.79 10.85 -7.42
N ILE A 134 17.19 9.87 -6.61
CA ILE A 134 18.22 10.05 -5.58
C ILE A 134 19.55 10.53 -6.22
N ALA A 135 19.83 10.11 -7.46
CA ALA A 135 21.02 10.51 -8.21
C ALA A 135 21.00 11.99 -8.64
N GLU A 136 19.82 12.54 -8.89
CA GLU A 136 19.62 13.92 -9.32
C GLU A 136 19.56 14.88 -8.14
N SER A 137 19.03 14.44 -6.99
CA SER A 137 19.08 15.18 -5.73
C SER A 137 20.52 15.52 -5.29
N GLN A 138 21.51 14.67 -5.60
CA GLN A 138 22.92 14.93 -5.28
C GLN A 138 23.60 15.92 -6.23
N ARG A 139 23.02 16.21 -7.41
CA ARG A 139 23.58 17.17 -8.38
C ARG A 139 23.20 18.63 -8.07
N LEU A 140 22.14 18.85 -7.29
CA LEU A 140 21.63 20.18 -6.94
C LEU A 140 22.40 20.82 -5.75
N ILE A 141 23.28 20.07 -5.09
CA ILE A 141 24.19 20.61 -4.07
C ILE A 141 25.52 20.92 -4.76
N ARG A 142 25.64 22.09 -5.39
CA ARG A 142 26.92 22.60 -5.88
C ARG A 142 27.00 24.12 -5.77
#